data_AF-A0A0G0DSW7-F1
#
_entry.id   AF-A0A0G0DSW7-F1
#
_cell.length_a   1.000
_cell.length_b   1.000
_cell.length_c   1.000
_cell.angle_alpha   90.00
_cell.angle_beta   90.00
_cell.angle_gamma   90.00
#
_symmetry.space_group_name_H-M   'P 1'
#
loop_
_entity.id
_entity.type
_entity.pdbx_description
1 polymer ?
#
loop_
_entity_poly.entity_id
_entity_poly.type
_entity_poly.pdbx_seq_one_letter_code
_entity_poly.pdbx_strand_id
1 'polypeptide(L)'
;MIIDYKIINFHKYIDLQKTFYKKKGLKQGISIIEIIIYLALFTTISIVVINSFIIVISTFSTIRANHDLINAGSNSMERISREIRQAKNIDIVNSTFDSNSSILRLNDTNGTSYVVFDKSGNGLRISKNGVTIGNLLTDNVILNKLIFTRISTPNSEGVKIEIEVEDINDKTERIEKFCNTVILRGGYQN
;
A
#
# COMPACT_ATOMS: atom_id res chain seq x y z
N MET A 1 -69.29 -52.26 36.72
CA MET A 1 -69.69 -50.88 37.08
C MET A 1 -68.48 -50.13 37.66
N ILE A 2 -67.44 -49.86 36.85
CA ILE A 2 -66.19 -49.18 37.28
C ILE A 2 -65.79 -48.06 36.29
N ILE A 3 -66.54 -47.88 35.19
CA ILE A 3 -66.12 -47.01 34.07
C ILE A 3 -66.53 -45.54 34.29
N ASP A 4 -67.57 -45.25 35.09
CA ASP A 4 -68.09 -43.88 35.21
C ASP A 4 -67.27 -42.92 36.08
N TYR A 5 -66.55 -43.41 37.10
CA TYR A 5 -65.86 -42.50 38.03
C TYR A 5 -64.60 -41.85 37.43
N LYS A 6 -64.02 -42.45 36.39
CA LYS A 6 -62.78 -41.97 35.76
C LYS A 6 -63.02 -40.85 34.74
N ILE A 7 -64.20 -40.84 34.11
CA ILE A 7 -64.56 -39.85 33.06
C ILE A 7 -64.90 -38.48 33.69
N ILE A 8 -65.57 -38.47 34.85
CA ILE A 8 -65.96 -37.24 35.54
C ILE A 8 -64.74 -36.44 36.02
N ASN A 9 -63.68 -37.11 36.49
CA ASN A 9 -62.46 -36.42 36.89
C ASN A 9 -61.67 -35.85 35.70
N PHE A 10 -61.68 -36.51 34.54
CA PHE A 10 -60.95 -36.02 33.37
C PHE A 10 -61.52 -34.69 32.84
N HIS A 11 -62.86 -34.53 32.90
CA HIS A 11 -63.48 -33.30 32.41
C HIS A 11 -63.18 -32.09 33.31
N LYS A 12 -63.06 -32.29 34.63
CA LYS A 12 -62.72 -31.25 35.60
C LYS A 12 -61.28 -30.74 35.47
N TYR A 13 -60.34 -31.61 35.09
CA TYR A 13 -58.96 -31.22 34.82
C TYR A 13 -58.81 -30.38 33.54
N ILE A 14 -59.68 -30.58 32.54
CA ILE A 14 -59.65 -29.82 31.28
C ILE A 14 -60.20 -28.40 31.48
N ASP A 15 -61.20 -28.20 32.36
CA ASP A 15 -61.72 -26.86 32.67
C ASP A 15 -60.82 -26.04 33.60
N LEU A 16 -60.00 -26.69 34.44
CA LEU A 16 -59.01 -25.99 35.28
C LEU A 16 -57.80 -25.47 34.50
N GLN A 17 -57.50 -26.01 33.32
CA GLN A 17 -56.44 -25.51 32.44
C GLN A 17 -56.89 -24.29 31.61
N LYS A 18 -58.19 -24.14 31.35
CA LYS A 18 -58.72 -23.04 30.50
C LYS A 18 -58.81 -21.69 31.21
N THR A 19 -58.76 -21.64 32.53
CA THR A 19 -58.98 -20.40 33.30
C THR A 19 -57.72 -19.59 33.62
N PHE A 20 -56.51 -20.10 33.31
CA PHE A 20 -55.26 -19.39 33.63
C PHE A 20 -54.51 -18.76 32.45
N TYR A 21 -54.94 -18.95 31.21
CA TYR A 21 -54.39 -18.19 30.07
C TYR A 21 -55.23 -16.94 29.78
N LYS A 22 -55.32 -16.06 30.79
CA LYS A 22 -55.70 -14.66 30.55
C LYS A 22 -54.52 -14.00 29.83
N LYS A 23 -54.52 -14.09 28.50
CA LYS A 23 -53.61 -13.36 27.62
C LYS A 23 -53.84 -11.87 27.89
N LYS A 24 -53.03 -11.29 28.79
CA LYS A 24 -52.94 -9.83 28.95
C LYS A 24 -52.57 -9.31 27.57
N GLY A 25 -53.56 -8.75 26.87
CA GLY A 25 -53.32 -8.02 25.64
C GLY A 25 -52.47 -6.81 25.99
N LEU A 26 -51.16 -6.95 25.88
CA LEU A 26 -50.22 -5.84 25.95
C LEU A 26 -50.41 -5.02 24.68
N LYS A 27 -51.43 -4.17 24.65
CA LYS A 27 -51.41 -2.99 23.77
C LYS A 27 -50.50 -1.96 24.43
N GLN A 28 -49.20 -2.21 24.37
CA GLN A 28 -48.19 -1.23 24.73
C GLN A 28 -47.98 -0.33 23.51
N GLY A 29 -48.59 0.86 23.55
CA GLY A 29 -48.28 1.92 22.60
C GLY A 29 -46.89 2.47 22.89
N ILE A 30 -46.11 2.73 21.85
CA ILE A 30 -44.80 3.37 21.97
C ILE A 30 -45.02 4.81 22.45
N SER A 31 -44.29 5.22 23.48
CA SER A 31 -44.39 6.58 24.00
C SER A 31 -43.61 7.56 23.12
N ILE A 32 -44.11 8.77 22.91
CA ILE A 32 -43.43 9.82 22.12
C ILE A 32 -42.04 10.12 22.69
N ILE A 33 -41.91 10.15 24.03
CA ILE A 33 -40.62 10.38 24.68
C ILE A 33 -39.62 9.25 24.41
N GLU A 34 -40.09 8.01 24.28
CA GLU A 34 -39.25 6.85 23.98
C GLU A 34 -38.66 6.96 22.56
N ILE A 35 -39.45 7.43 21.59
CA ILE A 35 -39.00 7.70 20.21
C ILE A 35 -37.92 8.79 20.19
N ILE A 36 -38.10 9.87 20.97
CA ILE A 36 -37.12 10.97 21.03
C ILE A 36 -35.79 10.48 21.59
N ILE A 37 -35.82 9.65 22.65
CA ILE A 37 -34.61 9.07 23.25
C ILE A 37 -33.92 8.14 22.23
N TYR A 38 -34.65 7.26 21.56
CA TYR A 38 -34.08 6.40 20.52
C TYR A 38 -33.49 7.19 19.36
N LEU A 39 -34.13 8.30 18.95
CA LEU A 39 -33.62 9.16 17.89
C LEU A 39 -32.32 9.85 18.32
N ALA A 40 -32.25 10.36 19.55
CA ALA A 40 -31.03 10.98 20.08
C ALA A 40 -29.86 9.98 20.18
N LEU A 41 -30.13 8.75 20.59
CA LEU A 41 -29.12 7.68 20.61
C LEU A 41 -28.69 7.31 19.19
N PHE A 42 -29.65 7.17 18.27
CA PHE A 42 -29.39 6.82 16.88
C PHE A 42 -28.53 7.87 16.17
N THR A 43 -28.84 9.15 16.34
CA THR A 43 -28.06 10.24 15.73
C THR A 43 -26.64 10.27 16.28
N THR A 44 -26.47 10.09 17.59
CA THR A 44 -25.14 10.04 18.23
C THR A 44 -24.31 8.88 17.67
N ILE A 45 -24.88 7.68 17.60
CA ILE A 45 -24.20 6.50 17.04
C ILE A 45 -23.88 6.71 15.56
N SER A 46 -24.81 7.28 14.79
CA SER A 46 -24.62 7.53 13.36
C SER A 46 -23.45 8.48 13.10
N ILE A 47 -23.28 9.53 13.91
CA ILE A 47 -22.15 10.45 13.79
C ILE A 47 -20.81 9.72 14.00
N VAL A 48 -20.73 8.88 15.03
CA VAL A 48 -19.52 8.09 15.31
C VAL A 48 -19.20 7.16 14.13
N VAL A 49 -20.21 6.49 13.57
CA VAL A 49 -20.05 5.59 12.44
C VAL A 49 -19.56 6.34 11.20
N ILE A 50 -20.18 7.48 10.85
CA ILE A 50 -19.79 8.29 9.70
C ILE A 50 -18.33 8.78 9.84
N ASN A 51 -17.96 9.28 11.02
CA ASN A 51 -16.59 9.73 11.28
C ASN A 51 -15.59 8.58 11.13
N SER A 52 -15.95 7.39 11.60
CA SER A 52 -15.11 6.19 11.46
C SER A 52 -14.92 5.83 9.98
N PHE A 53 -15.97 5.90 9.16
CA PHE A 53 -15.87 5.65 7.72
C PHE A 53 -14.96 6.66 7.01
N ILE A 54 -15.04 7.95 7.36
CA ILE A 54 -14.19 8.99 6.77
C ILE A 54 -12.71 8.69 7.05
N ILE A 55 -12.37 8.29 8.28
CA ILE A 55 -11.00 7.92 8.67
C ILE A 55 -10.51 6.69 7.89
N VAL A 56 -11.37 5.68 7.72
CA VAL A 56 -11.01 4.48 6.95
C VAL A 56 -10.70 4.83 5.50
N ILE A 57 -11.53 5.66 4.86
CA ILE A 57 -11.33 6.08 3.47
C ILE A 57 -10.01 6.85 3.29
N SER A 58 -9.71 7.80 4.19
CA SER A 58 -8.44 8.54 4.11
C SER A 58 -7.24 7.63 4.34
N THR A 59 -7.33 6.70 5.29
CA THR A 59 -6.27 5.73 5.59
C THR A 59 -5.98 4.83 4.39
N PHE A 60 -7.01 4.34 3.68
CA PHE A 60 -6.82 3.56 2.46
C PHE A 60 -6.10 4.34 1.36
N SER A 61 -6.39 5.63 1.20
CA SER A 61 -5.68 6.49 0.25
C SER A 61 -4.19 6.58 0.57
N THR A 62 -3.84 6.81 1.85
CA THR A 62 -2.45 6.88 2.31
C THR A 62 -1.73 5.54 2.18
N ILE A 63 -2.39 4.43 2.47
CA ILE A 63 -1.81 3.08 2.30
C ILE A 63 -1.48 2.83 0.83
N ARG A 64 -2.37 3.21 -0.10
CA ARG A 64 -2.12 3.05 -1.54
C ARG A 64 -0.92 3.87 -2.00
N ALA A 65 -0.86 5.15 -1.63
CA ALA A 65 0.27 6.01 -1.98
C ALA A 65 1.61 5.45 -1.45
N ASN A 66 1.63 5.00 -0.20
CA ASN A 66 2.83 4.35 0.38
C ASN A 66 3.23 3.07 -0.36
N HIS A 67 2.26 2.25 -0.74
CA HIS A 67 2.52 1.03 -1.48
C HIS A 67 3.09 1.34 -2.87
N ASP A 68 2.57 2.35 -3.56
CA ASP A 68 3.06 2.77 -4.88
C ASP A 68 4.49 3.33 -4.79
N LEU A 69 4.79 4.16 -3.77
CA LEU A 69 6.13 4.68 -3.49
C LEU A 69 7.15 3.56 -3.22
N ILE A 70 6.82 2.63 -2.31
CA ILE A 70 7.70 1.52 -1.94
C ILE A 70 7.95 0.62 -3.15
N ASN A 71 6.91 0.30 -3.92
CA ASN A 71 7.07 -0.55 -5.10
C ASN A 71 7.90 0.14 -6.18
N ALA A 72 7.63 1.41 -6.49
CA ALA A 72 8.38 2.15 -7.50
C ALA A 72 9.86 2.27 -7.09
N GLY A 73 10.14 2.65 -5.84
CA GLY A 73 11.50 2.77 -5.32
C GLY A 73 12.24 1.43 -5.27
N SER A 74 11.62 0.39 -4.70
CA SER A 74 12.23 -0.94 -4.56
C SER A 74 12.47 -1.60 -5.92
N ASN A 75 11.50 -1.60 -6.83
CA ASN A 75 11.64 -2.20 -8.16
C ASN A 75 12.71 -1.47 -8.99
N SER A 76 12.72 -0.14 -8.93
CA SER A 76 13.76 0.68 -9.58
C SER A 76 15.14 0.36 -9.03
N MET A 77 15.26 0.30 -7.70
CA MET A 77 16.53 0.02 -7.03
C MET A 77 17.03 -1.38 -7.36
N GLU A 78 16.16 -2.39 -7.35
CA GLU A 78 16.52 -3.75 -7.74
C GLU A 78 16.99 -3.81 -9.19
N ARG A 79 16.25 -3.13 -10.10
CA ARG A 79 16.61 -3.10 -11.51
C ARG A 79 17.98 -2.48 -11.72
N ILE A 80 18.23 -1.28 -11.17
CA ILE A 80 19.53 -0.61 -11.26
C ILE A 80 20.63 -1.49 -10.66
N SER A 81 20.40 -2.04 -9.47
CA SER A 81 21.37 -2.88 -8.78
C SER A 81 21.74 -4.12 -9.59
N ARG A 82 20.76 -4.73 -10.27
CA ARG A 82 21.01 -5.88 -11.14
C ARG A 82 21.88 -5.50 -12.34
N GLU A 83 21.59 -4.40 -13.02
CA GLU A 83 22.40 -3.95 -14.16
C GLU A 83 23.83 -3.58 -13.70
N ILE A 84 24.01 -2.94 -12.53
CA ILE A 84 25.35 -2.65 -11.98
C ILE A 84 26.13 -3.92 -11.68
N ARG A 85 25.49 -4.94 -11.08
CA ARG A 85 26.15 -6.23 -10.80
C ARG A 85 26.55 -6.98 -12.07
N GLN A 86 25.78 -6.82 -13.15
CA GLN A 86 26.05 -7.46 -14.44
C GLN A 86 27.04 -6.68 -15.31
N ALA A 87 27.22 -5.38 -15.04
CA ALA A 87 28.15 -4.53 -15.75
C ALA A 87 29.60 -4.98 -15.54
N LYS A 88 30.40 -4.83 -16.60
CA LYS A 88 31.84 -5.05 -16.55
C LYS A 88 32.57 -3.86 -15.95
N ASN A 89 32.20 -2.67 -16.41
CA ASN A 89 32.79 -1.42 -15.99
C ASN A 89 31.80 -0.27 -16.15
N ILE A 90 32.07 0.80 -15.43
CA ILE A 90 31.35 2.07 -15.56
C ILE A 90 31.99 2.89 -16.68
N ASP A 91 31.17 3.50 -17.55
CA ASP A 91 31.65 4.46 -18.54
C ASP A 91 31.79 5.84 -17.87
N ILE A 92 32.99 6.17 -17.42
CA ILE A 92 33.28 7.41 -16.70
C ILE A 92 33.10 8.64 -17.59
N VAL A 93 33.32 8.51 -18.90
CA VAL A 93 33.28 9.64 -19.84
C VAL A 93 31.83 10.10 -20.07
N ASN A 94 30.91 9.15 -20.14
CA ASN A 94 29.50 9.40 -20.43
C ASN A 94 28.61 9.37 -19.17
N SER A 95 29.18 9.20 -17.98
CA SER A 95 28.45 9.23 -16.71
C SER A 95 28.69 10.56 -15.99
N THR A 96 27.67 11.04 -15.28
CA THR A 96 27.77 12.18 -14.38
C THR A 96 27.46 11.71 -12.96
N PHE A 97 28.32 12.02 -12.01
CA PHE A 97 28.19 11.58 -10.61
C PHE A 97 27.92 12.76 -9.68
N ASP A 98 27.44 12.47 -8.46
CA ASP A 98 27.34 13.40 -7.35
C ASP A 98 26.48 14.66 -7.64
N SER A 99 25.51 14.54 -8.54
CA SER A 99 24.57 15.60 -8.92
C SER A 99 23.13 15.11 -8.91
N ASN A 100 22.18 16.02 -8.65
CA ASN A 100 20.75 15.72 -8.45
C ASN A 100 20.05 15.06 -9.66
N SER A 101 20.68 15.13 -10.85
CA SER A 101 20.24 14.50 -12.09
C SER A 101 21.42 13.77 -12.73
N SER A 102 22.05 12.90 -11.95
CA SER A 102 23.18 12.08 -12.39
C SER A 102 22.79 11.09 -13.48
N ILE A 103 23.76 10.76 -14.34
CA ILE A 103 23.63 9.80 -15.42
C ILE A 103 24.60 8.67 -15.14
N LEU A 104 24.10 7.44 -15.10
CA LEU A 104 24.93 6.25 -14.95
C LEU A 104 24.91 5.45 -16.24
N ARG A 105 26.07 5.34 -16.90
CA ARG A 105 26.26 4.45 -18.04
C ARG A 105 27.13 3.26 -17.67
N LEU A 106 26.60 2.08 -17.95
CA LEU A 106 27.21 0.79 -17.64
C LEU A 106 27.49 0.03 -18.95
N ASN A 107 28.71 -0.46 -19.09
CA ASN A 107 29.09 -1.29 -20.23
C ASN A 107 28.93 -2.77 -19.89
N ASP A 108 28.43 -3.53 -20.86
CA ASP A 108 28.28 -4.97 -20.76
C ASP A 108 29.65 -5.68 -20.85
N THR A 109 29.67 -6.98 -20.55
CA THR A 109 30.86 -7.85 -20.51
C THR A 109 31.70 -7.78 -21.79
N ASN A 110 31.04 -7.61 -22.93
CA ASN A 110 31.68 -7.55 -24.24
C ASN A 110 32.00 -6.11 -24.70
N GLY A 111 31.58 -5.08 -23.96
CA GLY A 111 31.78 -3.67 -24.31
C GLY A 111 31.00 -3.18 -25.54
N THR A 112 30.20 -4.06 -26.16
CA THR A 112 29.41 -3.76 -27.37
C THR A 112 28.03 -3.19 -27.04
N SER A 113 27.49 -3.54 -25.86
CA SER A 113 26.24 -3.04 -25.33
C SER A 113 26.46 -2.16 -24.11
N TYR A 114 25.57 -1.20 -23.92
CA TYR A 114 25.54 -0.36 -22.73
C TYR A 114 24.11 -0.08 -22.29
N VAL A 115 23.96 0.11 -20.98
CA VAL A 115 22.71 0.53 -20.34
C VAL A 115 22.95 1.91 -19.71
N VAL A 116 21.95 2.79 -19.83
CA VAL A 116 21.97 4.14 -19.26
C VAL A 116 20.77 4.30 -18.33
N PHE A 117 21.04 4.84 -17.16
CA PHE A 117 20.02 5.35 -16.24
C PHE A 117 20.14 6.86 -16.13
N ASP A 118 19.04 7.56 -16.32
CA ASP A 118 19.01 9.00 -16.27
C ASP A 118 17.64 9.54 -15.83
N LYS A 119 17.63 10.77 -15.33
CA LYS A 119 16.39 11.50 -15.02
C LYS A 119 15.83 12.12 -16.30
N SER A 120 14.66 11.67 -16.73
CA SER A 120 13.94 12.22 -17.88
C SER A 120 12.69 12.94 -17.39
N GLY A 121 12.78 14.26 -17.19
CA GLY A 121 11.71 15.05 -16.58
C GLY A 121 11.49 14.63 -15.12
N ASN A 122 10.33 14.01 -14.86
CA ASN A 122 9.94 13.48 -13.55
C ASN A 122 10.09 11.94 -13.47
N GLY A 123 10.58 11.27 -14.51
CA GLY A 123 10.75 9.82 -14.54
C GLY A 123 12.20 9.38 -14.38
N LEU A 124 12.37 8.13 -13.96
CA LEU A 124 13.65 7.42 -13.98
C LEU A 124 13.72 6.56 -15.25
N ARG A 125 14.47 7.00 -16.24
CA ARG A 125 14.54 6.35 -17.54
C ARG A 125 15.64 5.30 -17.57
N ILE A 126 15.34 4.19 -18.26
CA ILE A 126 16.32 3.19 -18.66
C ILE A 126 16.41 3.12 -20.18
N SER A 127 17.63 3.17 -20.70
CA SER A 127 17.92 3.06 -22.12
C SER A 127 19.00 2.00 -22.36
N LYS A 128 18.91 1.25 -23.45
CA LYS A 128 19.92 0.27 -23.87
C LYS A 128 20.34 0.54 -25.29
N ASN A 129 21.64 0.68 -25.52
CA ASN A 129 22.23 0.97 -26.83
C ASN A 129 21.58 2.19 -27.54
N GLY A 130 21.22 3.22 -26.76
CA GLY A 130 20.56 4.42 -27.27
C GLY A 130 19.04 4.32 -27.47
N VAL A 131 18.44 3.14 -27.27
CA VAL A 131 16.98 2.95 -27.34
C VAL A 131 16.38 2.99 -25.94
N THR A 132 15.40 3.86 -25.73
CA THR A 132 14.63 3.93 -24.47
C THR A 132 13.83 2.66 -24.29
N ILE A 133 14.04 1.96 -23.17
CA ILE A 133 13.26 0.77 -22.79
C ILE A 133 11.99 1.21 -22.06
N GLY A 134 12.08 2.22 -21.18
CA GLY A 134 10.92 2.74 -20.45
C GLY A 134 11.27 3.56 -19.21
N ASN A 135 10.22 3.90 -18.45
CA ASN A 135 10.31 4.49 -17.11
C ASN A 135 10.29 3.38 -16.05
N LEU A 136 11.13 3.49 -15.03
CA LEU A 136 11.16 2.54 -13.90
C LEU A 136 10.20 2.92 -12.77
N LEU A 137 9.70 4.16 -12.76
CA LEU A 137 8.67 4.60 -11.83
C LEU A 137 7.27 4.33 -12.39
N THR A 138 6.30 4.20 -11.48
CA THR A 138 4.87 4.14 -11.80
C THR A 138 4.34 5.55 -12.14
N ASP A 139 3.22 5.64 -12.85
CA ASP A 139 2.68 6.93 -13.34
C ASP A 139 2.28 7.91 -12.22
N ASN A 140 2.03 7.41 -11.01
CA ASN A 140 1.66 8.21 -9.84
C ASN A 140 2.88 8.69 -9.03
N VAL A 141 4.10 8.29 -9.40
CA VAL A 141 5.32 8.56 -8.64
C VAL A 141 6.29 9.37 -9.47
N ILE A 142 6.76 10.49 -8.91
CA ILE A 142 7.76 11.37 -9.54
C ILE A 142 9.13 11.20 -8.89
N LEU A 143 10.15 11.44 -9.69
CA LEU A 143 11.55 11.47 -9.29
C LEU A 143 11.98 12.89 -8.93
N ASN A 144 12.28 13.12 -7.66
CA ASN A 144 12.77 14.41 -7.16
C ASN A 144 14.29 14.51 -7.25
N LYS A 145 14.98 13.43 -6.86
CA LYS A 145 16.44 13.33 -6.87
C LYS A 145 16.90 11.99 -7.41
N LEU A 146 17.96 12.03 -8.23
CA LEU A 146 18.71 10.86 -8.67
C LEU A 146 20.21 11.18 -8.57
N ILE A 147 20.89 10.57 -7.60
CA ILE A 147 22.35 10.69 -7.42
C ILE A 147 23.00 9.32 -7.51
N PHE A 148 23.98 9.22 -8.41
CA PHE A 148 24.95 8.15 -8.46
C PHE A 148 26.29 8.68 -7.96
N THR A 149 26.86 8.01 -6.96
CA THR A 149 28.20 8.30 -6.46
C THR A 149 29.09 7.11 -6.77
N ARG A 150 30.18 7.34 -7.49
CA ARG A 150 31.15 6.29 -7.82
C ARG A 150 32.05 6.02 -6.62
N ILE A 151 32.24 4.74 -6.32
CA ILE A 151 33.18 4.26 -5.33
C ILE A 151 34.25 3.47 -6.07
N SER A 152 35.49 3.95 -6.08
CA SER A 152 36.59 3.30 -6.77
C SER A 152 37.72 3.02 -5.78
N THR A 153 38.17 1.78 -5.74
CA THR A 153 39.35 1.32 -4.99
C THR A 153 40.26 0.55 -5.95
N PRO A 154 41.54 0.30 -5.61
CA PRO A 154 42.45 -0.45 -6.50
C PRO A 154 41.95 -1.84 -6.91
N ASN A 155 41.11 -2.47 -6.07
CA ASN A 155 40.67 -3.86 -6.20
C ASN A 155 39.14 -4.00 -6.28
N SER A 156 38.41 -2.90 -6.46
CA SER A 156 36.94 -2.93 -6.53
C SER A 156 36.38 -1.60 -7.03
N GLU A 157 35.33 -1.69 -7.85
CA GLU A 157 34.51 -0.55 -8.28
C GLU A 157 33.06 -0.78 -7.84
N GLY A 158 32.38 0.29 -7.44
CA GLY A 158 31.00 0.27 -6.99
C GLY A 158 30.29 1.60 -7.23
N VAL A 159 28.98 1.59 -7.04
CA VAL A 159 28.12 2.76 -7.15
C VAL A 159 27.19 2.80 -5.96
N LYS A 160 27.17 3.94 -5.27
CA LYS A 160 26.09 4.30 -4.35
C LYS A 160 24.99 5.00 -5.14
N ILE A 161 23.77 4.58 -4.91
CA ILE A 161 22.56 5.05 -5.58
C ILE A 161 21.71 5.74 -4.51
N GLU A 162 21.29 6.97 -4.77
CA GLU A 162 20.31 7.69 -3.98
C GLU A 162 19.17 8.17 -4.88
N ILE A 163 17.95 7.80 -4.52
CA ILE A 163 16.73 8.18 -5.23
C ILE A 163 15.78 8.79 -4.21
N GLU A 164 15.21 9.95 -4.51
CA GLU A 164 14.08 10.52 -3.76
C GLU A 164 12.86 10.56 -4.67
N VAL A 165 11.78 9.94 -4.21
CA VAL A 165 10.53 9.82 -4.95
C VAL A 165 9.36 10.37 -4.14
N GLU A 166 8.34 10.86 -4.84
CA GLU A 166 7.15 11.47 -4.27
C GLU A 166 5.90 11.01 -5.01
N ASP A 167 4.78 10.86 -4.30
CA ASP A 167 3.49 10.47 -4.87
C ASP A 167 2.67 11.71 -5.21
N ILE A 168 2.21 11.80 -6.46
CA ILE A 168 1.46 12.96 -6.98
C ILE A 168 0.08 13.08 -6.33
N ASN A 169 -0.51 11.96 -5.92
CA ASN A 169 -1.86 11.89 -5.38
C ASN A 169 -1.90 12.05 -3.86
N ASP A 170 -0.75 11.98 -3.19
CA ASP A 170 -0.67 12.19 -1.76
C ASP A 170 -0.70 13.69 -1.42
N LYS A 171 -1.75 14.12 -0.75
CA LYS A 171 -1.90 15.50 -0.27
C LYS A 171 -0.87 15.89 0.80
N THR A 172 -0.12 14.92 1.33
CA THR A 172 0.92 15.16 2.32
C THR A 172 2.30 15.40 1.73
N GLU A 173 2.44 15.40 0.39
CA GLU A 173 3.71 15.62 -0.34
C GLU A 173 4.82 14.70 0.22
N ARG A 174 4.46 13.44 0.45
CA ARG A 174 5.36 12.49 1.11
C ARG A 174 6.51 12.14 0.18
N ILE A 175 7.72 12.43 0.65
CA ILE A 175 8.97 12.09 -0.03
C ILE A 175 9.61 10.89 0.66
N GLU A 176 9.88 9.84 -0.11
CA GLU A 176 10.60 8.66 0.34
C GLU A 176 11.99 8.58 -0.30
N LYS A 177 13.00 8.27 0.52
CA LYS A 177 14.40 8.19 0.09
C LYS A 177 14.87 6.74 0.07
N PHE A 178 15.36 6.30 -1.09
CA PHE A 178 15.94 4.99 -1.29
C PHE A 178 17.45 5.11 -1.50
N CYS A 179 18.22 4.37 -0.71
CA CYS A 179 19.67 4.33 -0.80
C CYS A 179 20.14 2.89 -0.95
N ASN A 180 21.06 2.64 -1.88
CA ASN A 180 21.74 1.36 -1.98
C ASN A 180 23.18 1.55 -2.42
N THR A 181 24.05 0.60 -2.09
CA THR A 181 25.43 0.57 -2.59
C THR A 181 25.69 -0.78 -3.22
N VAL A 182 26.18 -0.76 -4.46
CA VAL A 182 26.34 -1.96 -5.28
C VAL A 182 27.75 -2.01 -5.84
N ILE A 183 28.42 -3.14 -5.65
CA ILE A 183 29.76 -3.42 -6.17
C ILE A 183 29.63 -4.12 -7.53
N LEU A 184 30.47 -3.75 -8.50
CA LEU A 184 30.53 -4.39 -9.81
C LEU A 184 31.15 -5.79 -9.71
N ARG A 185 30.64 -6.75 -10.49
CA ARG A 185 31.20 -8.11 -10.50
C ARG A 185 32.65 -8.15 -11.00
N GLY A 186 32.99 -7.30 -11.98
CA GLY A 186 34.34 -7.18 -12.53
C GLY A 186 35.36 -6.55 -11.60
N GLY A 187 34.94 -6.04 -10.43
CA GLY A 187 35.82 -5.30 -9.52
C GLY A 187 36.90 -6.15 -8.84
N TYR A 188 36.67 -7.44 -8.61
CA TYR A 188 37.52 -8.29 -7.75
C TYR A 188 38.77 -8.89 -8.43
N GLN A 189 39.05 -8.54 -9.69
CA GLN A 189 40.18 -9.10 -10.43
C GLN A 189 41.16 -7.99 -10.82
N ASN A 190 42.00 -7.62 -9.86
CA ASN A 190 43.35 -7.13 -10.11
C ASN A 190 44.31 -8.02 -9.33
#